data_AF-A0A0L6VEY3-F1
#
_entry.id   AF-A0A0L6VEY3-F1
#
_cell.length_a   1.000
_cell.length_b   1.000
_cell.length_c   1.000
_cell.angle_alpha   90.00
_cell.angle_beta   90.00
_cell.angle_gamma   90.00
#
_symmetry.space_group_name_H-M   'P 1'
#
loop_
_entity.id
_entity.type
_entity.pdbx_description
1 polymer ?
#
loop_
_entity_poly.entity_id
_entity_poly.type
_entity_poly.pdbx_seq_one_letter_code
_entity_poly.pdbx_strand_id
1 'polypeptide(L)'
;MDEINPTILKTTIEAIPILTEENFSSWRTQISALFKLGGVKDQVLNGKPALEESDNTILVYNKFSNISFDISNIEKFVTELRASLVQMQDVGICMDNEIVTYDLLRRLPASLDNINQAITHSKNGEDIKPQTLLNHLKIHLNELKVSAISNKSEVTTMFTEKNKKCSPGKHNPLADHPAEQCWFDANKANAPWVKKQESTVCSLSTFSSISPSSFILDSGLTAHMISD
;
A
#
# COMPACT_ATOMS: atom_id res chain seq x y z
N MET A 1 -6.29 -19.20 -31.58
CA MET A 1 -5.38 -18.06 -31.83
C MET A 1 -4.17 -18.31 -30.97
N ASP A 2 -2.98 -18.29 -31.54
CA ASP A 2 -1.75 -18.47 -30.77
C ASP A 2 -1.62 -17.32 -29.77
N GLU A 3 -1.39 -17.66 -28.50
CA GLU A 3 -1.27 -16.71 -27.41
C GLU A 3 -0.03 -15.83 -27.64
N ILE A 4 -0.23 -14.53 -27.89
CA ILE A 4 0.87 -13.59 -28.16
C ILE A 4 1.70 -13.46 -26.88
N ASN A 5 3.00 -13.77 -26.97
CA ASN A 5 3.88 -13.73 -25.79
C ASN A 5 3.94 -12.29 -25.20
N PRO A 6 3.52 -12.10 -23.94
CA PRO A 6 3.43 -10.78 -23.31
C PRO A 6 4.79 -10.07 -23.23
N THR A 7 5.87 -10.82 -23.01
CA THR A 7 7.24 -10.30 -22.97
C THR A 7 7.66 -9.73 -24.32
N ILE A 8 7.35 -10.41 -25.43
CA ILE A 8 7.70 -9.97 -26.78
C ILE A 8 6.96 -8.67 -27.13
N LEU A 9 5.68 -8.59 -26.78
CA LEU A 9 4.88 -7.40 -26.99
C LEU A 9 5.41 -6.22 -26.17
N LYS A 10 5.77 -6.42 -24.89
CA LYS A 10 6.38 -5.40 -24.04
C LYS A 10 7.70 -4.87 -24.62
N THR A 11 8.62 -5.75 -24.99
CA THR A 11 9.91 -5.36 -25.59
C THR A 11 9.72 -4.60 -26.90
N THR A 12 8.73 -4.98 -27.70
CA THR A 12 8.43 -4.31 -28.98
C THR A 12 7.87 -2.90 -28.74
N ILE A 13 7.02 -2.71 -27.72
CA ILE A 13 6.51 -1.38 -27.35
C ILE A 13 7.63 -0.48 -26.84
N GLU A 14 8.49 -0.99 -25.95
CA GLU A 14 9.62 -0.24 -25.38
C GLU A 14 10.67 0.13 -26.43
N ALA A 15 10.77 -0.63 -27.53
CA ALA A 15 11.70 -0.37 -28.64
C ALA A 15 11.20 0.70 -29.63
N ILE A 16 9.97 1.21 -29.51
CA ILE A 16 9.43 2.24 -30.42
C ILE A 16 10.08 3.59 -30.08
N PRO A 17 10.88 4.19 -30.98
CA PRO A 17 11.47 5.50 -30.73
C PRO A 17 10.40 6.60 -30.78
N ILE A 18 10.68 7.77 -30.20
CA ILE A 18 9.88 8.98 -30.44
C ILE A 18 10.06 9.36 -31.91
N LEU A 19 8.98 9.58 -32.64
CA LEU A 19 9.04 9.90 -34.08
C LEU A 19 9.77 11.23 -34.31
N THR A 20 10.84 11.19 -35.11
CA THR A 20 11.55 12.34 -35.66
C THR A 20 11.73 12.16 -37.17
N GLU A 21 12.03 13.24 -37.89
CA GLU A 21 12.18 13.21 -39.35
C GLU A 21 13.29 12.23 -39.80
N GLU A 22 14.39 12.19 -39.04
CA GLU A 22 15.56 11.35 -39.28
C GLU A 22 15.37 9.87 -38.91
N ASN A 23 14.37 9.53 -38.08
CA ASN A 23 14.17 8.15 -37.60
C ASN A 23 12.93 7.45 -38.16
N PHE A 24 12.22 8.08 -39.11
CA PHE A 24 10.96 7.59 -39.66
C PHE A 24 11.00 6.13 -40.09
N SER A 25 12.07 5.69 -40.76
CA SER A 25 12.21 4.30 -41.23
C SER A 25 12.26 3.29 -40.07
N SER A 26 13.03 3.61 -39.03
CA SER A 26 13.15 2.79 -37.82
C SER A 26 11.82 2.77 -37.06
N TRP A 27 11.23 3.95 -36.83
CA TRP A 27 9.92 4.10 -36.21
C TRP A 27 8.83 3.29 -36.93
N ARG A 28 8.73 3.43 -38.26
CA ARG A 28 7.77 2.71 -39.10
C ARG A 28 7.94 1.20 -39.00
N THR A 29 9.19 0.73 -38.91
CA THR A 29 9.51 -0.69 -38.75
C THR A 29 9.01 -1.22 -37.41
N GLN A 30 9.29 -0.51 -36.31
CA GLN A 30 8.85 -0.89 -34.96
C GLN A 30 7.32 -0.88 -34.84
N ILE A 31 6.65 0.14 -35.35
CA ILE A 31 5.19 0.22 -35.38
C ILE A 31 4.57 -0.88 -36.25
N SER A 32 5.16 -1.18 -37.40
CA SER A 32 4.69 -2.29 -38.25
C SER A 32 4.85 -3.64 -37.57
N ALA A 33 5.90 -3.83 -36.77
CA ALA A 33 6.10 -5.04 -35.97
C ALA A 33 5.04 -5.15 -34.86
N LEU A 34 4.74 -4.05 -34.17
CA LEU A 34 3.68 -3.99 -33.16
C LEU A 34 2.31 -4.38 -33.76
N PHE A 35 1.95 -3.81 -34.92
CA PHE A 35 0.69 -4.16 -35.57
C PHE A 35 0.63 -5.61 -36.07
N LYS A 36 1.78 -6.21 -36.43
CA LYS A 36 1.83 -7.66 -36.74
C LYS A 36 1.57 -8.49 -35.50
N LEU A 37 2.20 -8.14 -34.38
CA LEU A 37 2.00 -8.84 -33.11
C LEU A 37 0.55 -8.71 -32.65
N GLY A 38 -0.08 -7.55 -32.88
CA GLY A 38 -1.50 -7.33 -32.58
C GLY A 38 -2.48 -7.89 -33.61
N GLY A 39 -2.03 -8.52 -34.70
CA GLY A 39 -2.91 -9.06 -35.74
C GLY A 39 -3.61 -8.02 -36.64
N VAL A 40 -3.37 -6.72 -36.43
CA VAL A 40 -4.08 -5.61 -37.09
C VAL A 40 -3.31 -4.97 -38.26
N LYS A 41 -2.10 -5.45 -38.58
CA LYS A 41 -1.24 -4.81 -39.60
C LYS A 41 -1.94 -4.61 -40.94
N ASP A 42 -2.59 -5.64 -41.46
CA ASP A 42 -3.15 -5.59 -42.81
C ASP A 42 -4.40 -4.70 -42.89
N GLN A 43 -5.18 -4.65 -41.81
CA GLN A 43 -6.31 -3.72 -41.66
C GLN A 43 -5.82 -2.26 -41.63
N VAL A 44 -4.78 -1.95 -40.86
CA VAL A 44 -4.21 -0.59 -40.73
C VAL A 44 -3.56 -0.11 -42.03
N LEU A 45 -2.88 -0.99 -42.78
CA LEU A 45 -2.16 -0.60 -44.01
C LEU A 45 -3.05 -0.60 -45.26
N ASN A 46 -3.96 -1.58 -45.37
CA ASN A 46 -4.75 -1.79 -46.59
C ASN A 46 -6.22 -1.36 -46.43
N GLY A 47 -6.64 -1.00 -45.21
CA GLY A 47 -8.02 -0.61 -44.89
C GLY A 47 -9.02 -1.77 -44.98
N LYS A 48 -8.56 -3.02 -45.07
CA LYS A 48 -9.40 -4.20 -45.29
C LYS A 48 -8.88 -5.44 -44.54
N PRO A 49 -9.75 -6.20 -43.84
CA PRO A 49 -11.11 -5.81 -43.44
C PRO A 49 -11.10 -4.53 -42.57
N ALA A 50 -12.27 -3.93 -42.35
CA ALA A 50 -12.35 -2.77 -41.47
C ALA A 50 -11.85 -3.16 -40.07
N LEU A 51 -11.16 -2.23 -39.39
CA LEU A 51 -10.82 -2.38 -37.98
C LEU A 51 -12.13 -2.52 -37.20
N GLU A 52 -12.28 -3.63 -36.48
CA GLU A 52 -13.42 -3.82 -35.59
C GLU A 52 -13.09 -3.26 -34.21
N GLU A 53 -14.11 -2.87 -33.46
CA GLU A 53 -13.94 -2.36 -32.10
C GLU A 53 -13.24 -3.40 -31.20
N SER A 54 -13.47 -4.69 -31.47
CA SER A 54 -12.80 -5.82 -30.81
C SER A 54 -11.27 -5.83 -30.98
N ASP A 55 -10.73 -5.30 -32.08
CA ASP A 55 -9.28 -5.25 -32.31
C ASP A 55 -8.61 -4.27 -31.32
N ASN A 56 -9.26 -3.14 -31.04
CA ASN A 56 -8.81 -2.18 -30.02
C ASN A 56 -8.94 -2.76 -28.61
N THR A 57 -10.02 -3.48 -28.33
CA THR A 57 -10.24 -4.18 -27.06
C THR A 57 -9.11 -5.17 -26.77
N ILE A 58 -8.70 -5.98 -27.75
CA ILE A 58 -7.61 -6.95 -27.61
C ILE A 58 -6.29 -6.24 -27.29
N LEU A 59 -5.97 -5.15 -28.00
CA LEU A 59 -4.73 -4.41 -27.75
C LEU A 59 -4.69 -3.78 -26.35
N VAL A 60 -5.80 -3.21 -25.89
CA VAL A 60 -5.89 -2.60 -24.55
C VAL A 60 -5.79 -3.67 -23.46
N TYR A 61 -6.45 -4.82 -23.64
CA TYR A 61 -6.31 -5.94 -22.71
C TYR A 61 -4.89 -6.48 -22.67
N ASN A 62 -4.24 -6.65 -23.83
CA ASN A 62 -2.86 -7.12 -23.90
C ASN A 62 -1.89 -6.15 -23.19
N LYS A 63 -2.12 -4.84 -23.33
CA LYS A 63 -1.36 -3.82 -22.61
C LYS A 63 -1.52 -3.97 -21.09
N PHE A 64 -2.74 -4.19 -20.62
CA PHE A 64 -3.01 -4.45 -19.19
C PHE A 64 -2.34 -5.75 -18.69
N SER A 65 -2.42 -6.83 -19.46
CA SER A 65 -1.81 -8.12 -19.13
C SER A 65 -0.29 -8.08 -19.06
N ASN A 66 0.35 -7.18 -19.80
CA ASN A 66 1.80 -7.01 -19.84
C ASN A 66 2.38 -6.18 -18.69
N ILE A 67 1.55 -5.57 -17.85
CA ILE A 67 2.04 -4.78 -16.72
C ILE A 67 2.67 -5.75 -15.71
N SER A 68 3.99 -5.69 -15.62
CA SER A 68 4.80 -6.48 -14.71
C SER A 68 5.08 -5.70 -13.44
N PHE A 69 5.01 -6.36 -12.29
CA PHE A 69 5.42 -5.76 -11.03
C PHE A 69 6.95 -5.69 -10.92
N ASP A 70 7.48 -4.54 -10.52
CA ASP A 70 8.89 -4.33 -10.18
C ASP A 70 8.99 -3.70 -8.79
N ILE A 71 9.69 -4.38 -7.88
CA ILE A 71 9.87 -3.92 -6.50
C ILE A 71 10.70 -2.65 -6.41
N SER A 72 11.58 -2.40 -7.39
CA SER A 72 12.43 -1.21 -7.45
C SER A 72 11.64 0.04 -7.80
N ASN A 73 10.48 -0.12 -8.47
CA ASN A 73 9.67 0.97 -8.95
C ASN A 73 8.16 0.67 -8.84
N ILE A 74 7.71 0.50 -7.60
CA ILE A 74 6.29 0.31 -7.26
C ILE A 74 5.44 1.48 -7.79
N GLU A 75 5.99 2.70 -7.83
CA GLU A 75 5.29 3.90 -8.30
C GLU A 75 4.95 3.83 -9.80
N LYS A 76 5.87 3.34 -10.63
CA LYS A 76 5.63 3.07 -12.06
C LYS A 76 4.51 2.04 -12.23
N PHE A 77 4.59 0.92 -11.51
CA PHE A 77 3.56 -0.11 -11.57
C PHE A 77 2.17 0.43 -11.22
N VAL A 78 2.04 1.13 -10.08
CA VAL A 78 0.75 1.72 -9.64
C VAL A 78 0.19 2.69 -10.68
N THR A 79 1.05 3.49 -11.31
CA THR A 79 0.64 4.49 -12.32
C THR A 79 0.19 3.83 -13.62
N GLU A 80 0.97 2.89 -14.15
CA GLU A 80 0.65 2.14 -15.36
C GLU A 80 -0.64 1.34 -15.21
N LEU A 81 -0.85 0.75 -14.03
CA LEU A 81 -2.05 -0.02 -13.75
C LEU A 81 -3.30 0.85 -13.69
N ARG A 82 -3.22 2.01 -13.03
CA ARG A 82 -4.33 2.98 -13.00
C ARG A 82 -4.69 3.45 -14.41
N ALA A 83 -3.69 3.83 -15.20
CA ALA A 83 -3.91 4.26 -16.57
C ALA A 83 -4.57 3.16 -17.40
N SER A 84 -4.12 1.91 -17.27
CA SER A 84 -4.66 0.79 -18.05
C SER A 84 -6.07 0.41 -17.62
N LEU A 85 -6.41 0.46 -16.33
CA LEU A 85 -7.78 0.21 -15.86
C LEU A 85 -8.78 1.24 -16.42
N VAL A 86 -8.38 2.52 -16.50
CA VAL A 86 -9.21 3.56 -17.13
C VAL A 86 -9.34 3.30 -18.63
N GLN A 87 -8.24 2.99 -19.31
CA GLN A 87 -8.26 2.67 -20.74
C GLN A 87 -9.16 1.46 -21.06
N MET A 88 -9.16 0.43 -20.21
CA MET A 88 -10.04 -0.73 -20.35
C MET A 88 -11.51 -0.33 -20.24
N GLN A 89 -11.85 0.53 -19.29
CA GLN A 89 -13.21 1.04 -19.13
C GLN A 89 -13.64 1.90 -20.34
N ASP A 90 -12.73 2.75 -20.85
CA ASP A 90 -13.01 3.63 -22.00
C ASP A 90 -13.32 2.84 -23.28
N VAL A 91 -12.67 1.69 -23.49
CA VAL A 91 -12.95 0.79 -24.63
C VAL A 91 -14.03 -0.25 -24.34
N GLY A 92 -14.76 -0.11 -23.24
CA GLY A 92 -15.90 -0.96 -22.90
C GLY A 92 -15.55 -2.37 -22.40
N ILE A 93 -14.29 -2.63 -21.99
CA ILE A 93 -13.93 -3.90 -21.34
C ILE A 93 -14.53 -3.90 -19.93
N CYS A 94 -15.59 -4.68 -19.75
CA CYS A 94 -16.19 -4.92 -18.44
C CYS A 94 -15.63 -6.22 -17.86
N MET A 95 -14.82 -6.11 -16.80
CA MET A 95 -14.39 -7.25 -15.99
C MET A 95 -14.81 -7.03 -14.55
N ASP A 96 -15.20 -8.11 -13.87
CA ASP A 96 -15.53 -8.04 -12.45
C ASP A 96 -14.33 -7.58 -11.64
N ASN A 97 -14.55 -6.60 -10.77
CA ASN A 97 -13.50 -6.03 -9.92
C ASN A 97 -12.77 -7.11 -9.09
N GLU A 98 -13.48 -8.15 -8.66
CA GLU A 98 -12.90 -9.27 -7.93
C GLU A 98 -11.90 -10.04 -8.81
N ILE A 99 -12.30 -10.41 -10.03
CA ILE A 99 -11.43 -11.13 -10.99
C ILE A 99 -10.18 -10.31 -11.29
N VAL A 100 -10.36 -9.02 -11.55
CA VAL A 100 -9.24 -8.11 -11.81
C VAL A 100 -8.32 -8.06 -10.60
N THR A 101 -8.87 -7.91 -9.40
CA THR A 101 -8.06 -7.80 -8.18
C THR A 101 -7.31 -9.10 -7.90
N TYR A 102 -7.94 -10.26 -8.02
CA TYR A 102 -7.26 -11.55 -7.83
C TYR A 102 -6.12 -11.75 -8.82
N ASP A 103 -6.30 -11.38 -10.10
CA ASP A 103 -5.22 -11.45 -11.07
C ASP A 103 -4.05 -10.52 -10.69
N LEU A 104 -4.35 -9.31 -10.22
CA LEU A 104 -3.32 -8.36 -9.75
C LEU A 104 -2.57 -8.88 -8.52
N LEU A 105 -3.27 -9.47 -7.55
CA LEU A 105 -2.66 -10.07 -6.36
C LEU A 105 -1.69 -11.19 -6.74
N ARG A 106 -2.07 -12.02 -7.72
CA ARG A 106 -1.23 -13.11 -8.23
C ARG A 106 0.06 -12.63 -8.91
N ARG A 107 0.09 -11.40 -9.43
CA ARG A 107 1.28 -10.80 -10.06
C ARG A 107 2.29 -10.25 -9.05
N LEU A 108 1.91 -10.09 -7.78
CA LEU A 108 2.80 -9.57 -6.75
C LEU A 108 3.80 -10.65 -6.27
N PRO A 109 5.03 -10.27 -5.94
CA PRO A 109 6.00 -11.18 -5.35
C PRO A 109 5.60 -11.56 -3.92
N ALA A 110 6.08 -12.72 -3.46
CA ALA A 110 5.81 -13.24 -2.11
C ALA A 110 6.26 -12.30 -0.98
N SER A 111 7.15 -11.36 -1.24
CA SER A 111 7.55 -10.33 -0.26
C SER A 111 6.40 -9.40 0.16
N LEU A 112 5.32 -9.33 -0.63
CA LEU A 112 4.15 -8.51 -0.35
C LEU A 112 2.94 -9.34 0.12
N ASP A 113 3.15 -10.56 0.61
CA ASP A 113 2.05 -11.45 1.00
C ASP A 113 1.18 -10.86 2.14
N ASN A 114 1.76 -10.04 3.01
CA ASN A 114 1.01 -9.30 4.03
C ASN A 114 -0.08 -8.42 3.42
N ILE A 115 0.19 -7.80 2.26
CA ILE A 115 -0.78 -6.98 1.53
C ILE A 115 -1.86 -7.88 0.93
N ASN A 116 -1.49 -9.03 0.36
CA ASN A 116 -2.43 -10.02 -0.18
C ASN A 116 -3.40 -10.52 0.90
N GLN A 117 -2.88 -10.87 2.08
CA GLN A 117 -3.68 -11.31 3.21
C GLN A 117 -4.58 -10.19 3.75
N ALA A 118 -4.08 -8.96 3.86
CA ALA A 118 -4.86 -7.81 4.32
C ALA A 118 -6.07 -7.53 3.43
N ILE A 119 -5.92 -7.73 2.11
CA ILE A 119 -7.00 -7.52 1.14
C ILE A 119 -7.96 -8.72 1.13
N THR A 120 -7.43 -9.94 1.09
CA THR A 120 -8.23 -11.17 0.95
C THR A 120 -9.00 -11.53 2.23
N HIS A 121 -8.48 -11.19 3.40
CA HIS A 121 -9.06 -11.51 4.71
C HIS A 121 -9.61 -10.28 5.45
N SER A 122 -9.92 -9.20 4.72
CA SER A 122 -10.58 -8.02 5.29
C SER A 122 -11.87 -8.44 6.02
N LYS A 123 -11.91 -8.22 7.33
CA LYS A 123 -13.03 -8.63 8.22
C LYS A 123 -14.35 -7.92 7.90
N ASN A 124 -14.31 -6.86 7.08
CA ASN A 124 -15.46 -6.00 6.84
C ASN A 124 -16.33 -6.44 5.66
N GLY A 125 -15.96 -7.52 4.95
CA GLY A 125 -16.73 -7.99 3.78
C GLY A 125 -16.83 -6.94 2.68
N GLU A 126 -15.90 -5.98 2.63
CA GLU A 126 -15.84 -4.98 1.57
C GLU A 126 -15.50 -5.65 0.24
N ASP A 127 -16.20 -5.26 -0.82
CA ASP A 127 -15.93 -5.72 -2.18
C ASP A 127 -14.44 -5.59 -2.51
N ILE A 128 -13.83 -6.68 -2.96
CA ILE A 128 -12.43 -6.74 -3.34
C ILE A 128 -12.26 -5.92 -4.63
N LYS A 129 -11.71 -4.71 -4.51
CA LYS A 129 -11.54 -3.75 -5.61
C LYS A 129 -10.07 -3.52 -5.97
N PRO A 130 -9.75 -3.30 -7.26
CA PRO A 130 -8.39 -3.01 -7.69
C PRO A 130 -7.82 -1.74 -7.04
N GLN A 131 -8.68 -0.77 -6.76
CA GLN A 131 -8.29 0.49 -6.12
C GLN A 131 -7.81 0.28 -4.67
N THR A 132 -8.42 -0.64 -3.93
CA THR A 132 -7.99 -0.98 -2.56
C THR A 132 -6.57 -1.51 -2.56
N LEU A 133 -6.24 -2.40 -3.50
CA LEU A 133 -4.88 -2.90 -3.70
C LEU A 133 -3.89 -1.78 -4.03
N LEU A 134 -4.23 -0.93 -5.01
CA LEU A 134 -3.36 0.19 -5.41
C LEU A 134 -3.10 1.17 -4.27
N ASN A 135 -4.09 1.38 -3.39
CA ASN A 135 -3.94 2.22 -2.21
C ASN A 135 -3.01 1.56 -1.17
N HIS A 136 -3.15 0.26 -0.90
CA HIS A 136 -2.24 -0.47 -0.02
C HIS A 136 -0.80 -0.43 -0.52
N LEU A 137 -0.58 -0.61 -1.83
CA LEU A 137 0.76 -0.49 -2.44
C LEU A 137 1.35 0.92 -2.29
N LYS A 138 0.53 1.96 -2.43
CA LYS A 138 0.97 3.34 -2.24
C LYS A 138 1.30 3.64 -0.78
N ILE A 139 0.54 3.10 0.17
CA ILE A 139 0.84 3.21 1.60
C ILE A 139 2.18 2.53 1.91
N HIS A 140 2.38 1.29 1.46
CA HIS A 140 3.63 0.55 1.63
C HIS A 140 4.84 1.31 1.06
N LEU A 141 4.69 1.94 -0.12
CA LEU A 141 5.74 2.79 -0.69
C LEU A 141 6.07 3.99 0.20
N ASN A 142 5.07 4.64 0.78
CA ASN A 142 5.28 5.77 1.69
C ASN A 142 5.96 5.34 2.99
N GLU A 143 5.60 4.19 3.55
CA GLU A 143 6.26 3.62 4.72
C GLU A 143 7.75 3.37 4.45
N LEU A 144 8.09 2.78 3.30
CA LEU A 144 9.48 2.59 2.88
C LEU A 144 10.24 3.93 2.78
N LYS A 145 9.61 4.97 2.22
CA LYS A 145 10.20 6.31 2.13
C LYS A 145 10.43 6.93 3.52
N VAL A 146 9.50 6.77 4.46
CA VAL A 146 9.61 7.28 5.83
C VAL A 146 10.70 6.53 6.62
N SER A 147 10.77 5.22 6.50
CA SER A 147 11.83 4.41 7.13
C SER A 147 13.23 4.69 6.57
N ALA A 148 13.35 5.06 5.30
CA ALA A 148 14.62 5.50 4.72
C ALA A 148 15.10 6.84 5.31
N ILE A 149 14.17 7.74 5.64
CA ILE A 149 14.47 9.04 6.24
C ILE A 149 14.89 8.92 7.70
N SER A 150 14.32 7.98 8.48
CA SER A 150 14.71 7.79 9.89
C SER A 150 16.15 7.30 10.07
N ASN A 151 16.78 6.75 9.03
CA ASN A 151 18.18 6.33 9.04
C ASN A 151 19.15 7.51 8.82
N LYS A 152 18.64 8.70 8.47
CA LYS A 152 19.39 9.95 8.48
C LYS A 152 19.01 10.69 9.76
N SER A 153 19.73 10.41 10.85
CA SER A 153 19.51 11.04 12.15
C SER A 153 19.83 12.54 12.12
N GLU A 154 18.92 13.35 11.60
CA GLU A 154 18.73 14.72 12.06
C GLU A 154 17.61 14.69 13.08
N VAL A 155 18.00 14.63 14.36
CA VAL A 155 17.10 14.79 15.49
C VAL A 155 16.49 16.19 15.38
N THR A 156 15.33 16.29 14.73
CA THR A 156 14.47 17.47 14.87
C THR A 156 13.92 17.41 16.28
N THR A 157 14.57 18.12 17.20
CA THR A 157 14.03 18.33 18.54
C THR A 157 12.74 19.13 18.36
N MET A 158 11.61 18.49 18.63
CA MET A 158 10.35 19.22 18.75
C MET A 158 10.58 20.28 19.83
N PHE A 159 10.36 21.55 19.50
CA PHE A 159 10.33 22.63 20.50
C PHE A 159 9.16 22.37 21.44
N THR A 160 9.38 21.54 22.44
CA THR A 160 8.50 21.49 23.61
C THR A 160 8.78 22.77 24.37
N GLU A 161 7.80 23.65 24.46
CA GLU A 161 7.83 24.74 25.43
C GLU A 161 8.28 24.19 26.79
N LYS A 162 9.14 24.92 27.50
CA LYS A 162 9.67 24.49 28.80
C LYS A 162 8.49 24.07 29.68
N ASN A 163 8.44 22.78 29.98
CA ASN A 163 7.30 22.16 30.63
C ASN A 163 6.97 22.90 31.93
N LYS A 164 5.75 23.46 32.05
CA LYS A 164 5.27 24.18 33.25
C LYS A 164 4.82 23.24 34.37
N LYS A 165 4.88 21.92 34.16
CA LYS A 165 4.43 20.92 35.12
C LYS A 165 5.42 20.83 36.29
N CYS A 166 4.88 20.76 37.50
CA CYS A 166 5.64 20.46 38.71
C CYS A 166 5.93 18.95 38.79
N SER A 167 7.08 18.58 39.36
CA SER A 167 7.41 17.19 39.66
C SER A 167 7.12 16.89 41.14
N PRO A 168 6.93 15.61 41.53
CA PRO A 168 6.64 15.25 42.91
C PRO A 168 7.67 15.84 43.88
N GLY A 169 7.22 16.62 44.87
CA GLY A 169 8.05 17.27 45.88
C GLY A 169 8.85 18.49 45.39
N LYS A 170 8.74 18.90 44.12
CA LYS A 170 9.44 20.05 43.56
C LYS A 170 8.50 20.95 42.75
N HIS A 171 8.31 22.16 43.25
CA HIS A 171 7.56 23.18 42.52
C HIS A 171 8.39 23.73 41.35
N ASN A 172 7.77 23.82 40.18
CA ASN A 172 8.36 24.45 39.01
C ASN A 172 8.07 25.96 39.05
N PRO A 173 9.10 26.83 39.08
CA PRO A 173 8.90 28.29 39.12
C PRO A 173 8.16 28.87 37.91
N LEU A 174 8.07 28.11 36.82
CA LEU A 174 7.33 28.47 35.61
C LEU A 174 5.89 27.94 35.59
N ALA A 175 5.42 27.34 36.69
CA ALA A 175 4.06 26.86 36.81
C ALA A 175 3.07 28.03 36.92
N ASP A 176 1.87 27.87 36.36
CA ASP A 176 0.82 28.89 36.38
C ASP A 176 0.06 28.95 37.73
N HIS A 177 0.70 28.54 38.83
CA HIS A 177 0.15 28.58 40.18
C HIS A 177 1.25 28.87 41.21
N PRO A 178 0.94 29.50 42.36
CA PRO A 178 1.90 29.73 43.43
C PRO A 178 2.33 28.43 44.12
N ALA A 179 3.50 28.44 44.75
CA ALA A 179 4.09 27.28 45.42
C ALA A 179 3.17 26.67 46.49
N GLU A 180 2.47 27.51 47.24
CA GLU A 180 1.54 27.12 48.31
C GLU A 180 0.31 26.36 47.79
N GLN A 181 -0.07 26.58 46.53
CA GLN A 181 -1.18 25.90 45.85
C GLN A 181 -0.70 24.74 44.97
N CYS A 182 0.59 24.41 45.01
CA CYS A 182 1.14 23.30 44.25
C CYS A 182 0.49 21.98 44.67
N TRP A 183 -0.05 21.27 43.69
CA TRP A 183 -0.62 19.94 43.90
C TRP A 183 0.45 18.91 44.26
N PHE A 184 1.69 19.11 43.80
CA PHE A 184 2.82 18.20 44.03
C PHE A 184 3.69 18.58 45.23
N ASP A 185 3.22 19.47 46.10
CA ASP A 185 3.95 19.87 47.31
C ASP A 185 4.05 18.69 48.30
N ALA A 186 5.27 18.42 48.78
CA ALA A 186 5.55 17.38 49.77
C ALA A 186 4.96 17.71 51.15
N ASN A 187 4.67 18.98 51.43
CA ASN A 187 4.19 19.45 52.74
C ASN A 187 2.66 19.36 52.90
N LYS A 188 1.91 19.11 51.81
CA LYS A 188 0.49 18.75 51.90
C LYS A 188 0.38 17.27 52.26
N ALA A 189 0.62 17.01 53.55
CA ALA A 189 0.50 15.69 54.17
C ALA A 189 -0.97 15.21 54.14
N ASN A 190 -1.38 14.65 53.00
CA ASN A 190 -2.42 13.61 52.81
C ASN A 190 -2.61 13.31 51.31
N ALA A 191 -1.50 13.24 50.58
CA ALA A 191 -1.46 12.95 49.17
C ALA A 191 -1.54 11.42 48.90
N PRO A 192 -2.58 10.91 48.20
CA PRO A 192 -2.77 9.47 47.98
C PRO A 192 -1.66 8.78 47.15
N TRP A 193 -0.85 9.55 46.44
CA TRP A 193 0.18 9.02 45.54
C TRP A 193 1.43 8.48 46.25
N VAL A 194 1.63 8.78 47.53
CA VAL A 194 2.79 8.25 48.29
C VAL A 194 2.72 6.72 48.48
N LYS A 195 1.54 6.09 48.28
CA LYS A 195 1.37 4.64 48.50
C LYS A 195 1.30 3.78 47.23
N LYS A 196 1.63 4.30 46.04
CA LYS A 196 1.62 3.44 44.85
C LYS A 196 2.66 3.84 43.81
N GLN A 197 3.85 3.27 43.90
CA GLN A 197 4.74 3.20 42.74
C GLN A 197 5.72 2.02 42.80
N GLU A 198 5.19 0.81 42.60
CA GLU A 198 5.87 -0.24 41.84
C GLU A 198 4.89 -0.76 40.80
N SER A 199 4.73 -0.02 39.71
CA SER A 199 4.22 -0.56 38.46
C SER A 199 4.77 0.28 37.33
N THR A 200 5.82 -0.22 36.72
CA THR A 200 6.34 0.24 35.43
C THR A 200 5.23 0.13 34.40
N VAL A 201 4.49 1.21 34.15
CA VAL A 201 3.63 1.32 32.97
C VAL A 201 4.48 1.93 31.86
N CYS A 202 5.21 1.07 31.15
CA CYS A 202 5.75 1.42 29.85
C CYS A 202 4.55 1.64 28.91
N SER A 203 4.18 2.90 28.72
CA SER A 203 3.29 3.30 27.62
C SER A 203 4.14 3.43 26.36
N LEU A 204 4.44 2.30 25.72
CA LEU A 204 4.83 2.25 24.32
C LEU A 204 4.27 0.96 23.73
N SER A 205 3.26 1.12 22.87
CA SER A 205 2.79 0.09 21.95
C SER A 205 3.90 -0.24 20.95
N THR A 206 4.61 -1.34 21.20
CA THR A 206 5.43 -2.03 20.20
C THR A 206 4.69 -3.31 19.85
N PHE A 207 3.98 -3.32 18.73
CA PHE A 207 3.46 -4.54 18.14
C PHE A 207 4.64 -5.24 17.44
N SER A 208 5.50 -5.89 18.22
CA SER A 208 6.50 -6.81 17.69
C SER A 208 5.85 -8.18 17.61
N SER A 209 5.57 -8.66 16.39
CA SER A 209 5.08 -10.00 16.14
C SER A 209 6.17 -11.02 16.47
N ILE A 210 6.09 -11.64 17.64
CA ILE A 210 6.72 -12.93 17.88
C ILE A 210 5.58 -13.87 18.20
N SER A 211 5.31 -14.79 17.27
CA SER A 211 4.36 -15.88 17.45
C SER A 211 4.97 -16.95 18.38
N PRO A 212 4.29 -17.36 19.46
CA PRO A 212 4.47 -18.68 20.01
C PRO A 212 3.30 -19.56 19.58
N SER A 213 3.64 -20.67 18.94
CA SER A 213 2.76 -21.82 18.78
C SER A 213 2.23 -22.27 20.14
N SER A 214 0.94 -22.63 20.18
CA SER A 214 0.13 -23.13 21.30
C SER A 214 -0.21 -22.14 22.42
N PHE A 215 -1.47 -21.71 22.44
CA PHE A 215 -2.14 -21.24 23.65
C PHE A 215 -3.19 -22.28 24.04
N ILE A 216 -3.19 -22.69 25.31
CA ILE A 216 -4.24 -23.49 25.92
C ILE A 216 -5.16 -22.50 26.63
N LEU A 217 -6.44 -22.54 26.31
CA LEU A 217 -7.48 -21.70 26.92
C LEU A 217 -8.14 -22.49 28.05
N ASP A 218 -7.75 -22.24 29.31
CA ASP A 218 -8.50 -22.73 30.47
C ASP A 218 -9.64 -21.75 30.79
N SER A 219 -10.86 -22.13 30.44
CA SER A 219 -12.08 -21.39 30.80
C SER A 219 -12.58 -21.85 32.16
N GLY A 220 -11.99 -21.33 33.24
CA GLY A 220 -12.48 -21.54 34.60
C GLY A 220 -13.70 -20.67 34.94
N LEU A 221 -14.82 -20.87 34.25
CA LEU A 221 -16.15 -20.40 34.67
C LEU A 221 -16.79 -21.47 35.56
N THR A 222 -16.71 -21.31 36.88
CA THR A 222 -17.59 -22.03 37.83
C THR A 222 -18.35 -21.04 38.67
N ALA A 223 -19.63 -20.92 38.35
CA ALA A 223 -20.63 -20.19 39.11
C ALA A 223 -20.84 -20.84 40.49
N HIS A 224 -21.07 -19.99 41.50
CA HIS A 224 -21.51 -20.36 42.84
C HIS A 224 -22.88 -21.06 42.79
N MET A 225 -23.00 -22.23 43.44
CA MET A 225 -24.26 -22.75 43.98
C MET A 225 -24.17 -22.69 45.51
N ILE A 226 -25.07 -21.96 46.15
CA ILE A 226 -25.46 -22.16 47.56
C ILE A 226 -26.97 -21.92 47.64
N SER A 227 -27.68 -22.94 48.09
CA SER A 227 -28.97 -22.85 48.78
C SER A 227 -29.04 -24.05 49.69
N ASP A 228 -29.12 -23.78 51.00
CA ASP A 228 -29.84 -24.56 52.00
C ASP A 228 -30.82 -23.57 52.67
#